data_AF-A0A1F4EFZ2-F1
#
_entry.id   AF-A0A1F4EFZ2-F1
#
_cell.length_a   1.000
_cell.length_b   1.000
_cell.length_c   1.000
_cell.angle_alpha   90.00
_cell.angle_beta   90.00
_cell.angle_gamma   90.00
#
_symmetry.space_group_name_H-M   'P 1'
#
loop_
_entity.id
_entity.type
_entity.pdbx_description
1 polymer ?
#
loop_
_entity_poly.entity_id
_entity_poly.type
_entity_poly.pdbx_seq_one_letter_code
_entity_poly.pdbx_strand_id
1 'polypeptide(L)' 'MLKNIQRRHFNAMAAQCGVGETAEPLIKDTLAATPPVIASVQKDLPRGFPQHVLDAILKGLMKSAELLEAMPAA' A
#
# COMPACT_ATOMS: atom_id res chain seq x y z
N MET A 1 -5.99 15.72 -2.71
CA MET A 1 -6.73 14.45 -2.52
C MET A 1 -5.78 13.26 -2.76
N LEU A 2 -5.93 12.18 -1.98
CA LEU A 2 -4.96 11.09 -1.68
C LEU A 2 -3.60 11.53 -1.12
N LYS A 3 -2.95 12.57 -1.66
CA LYS A 3 -1.63 13.06 -1.17
C LYS A 3 -1.60 13.53 0.29
N ASN A 4 -2.77 13.80 0.87
CA ASN A 4 -2.89 14.27 2.26
C ASN A 4 -3.29 13.14 3.21
N ILE A 5 -3.51 11.92 2.70
CA ILE A 5 -3.75 10.76 3.56
C ILE A 5 -2.43 10.41 4.26
N GLN A 6 -2.53 10.11 5.54
CA GLN A 6 -1.39 9.83 6.41
C GLN A 6 -1.76 8.67 7.32
N ARG A 7 -0.75 7.99 7.88
CA ARG A 7 -0.90 6.87 8.82
C ARG A 7 -1.90 7.15 9.93
N ARG A 8 -1.85 8.34 10.54
CA ARG A 8 -2.82 8.80 11.56
C ARG A 8 -4.28 8.77 11.11
N HIS A 9 -4.56 9.00 9.83
CA HIS A 9 -5.93 8.97 9.31
C HIS A 9 -6.47 7.54 9.26
N PHE A 10 -5.62 6.56 8.94
CA PHE A 10 -5.99 5.14 9.04
C PHE A 10 -6.23 4.73 10.50
N ASN A 11 -5.34 5.13 11.41
CA ASN A 11 -5.51 4.83 12.84
C ASN A 11 -6.79 5.44 13.42
N ALA A 12 -7.11 6.69 13.07
CA ALA A 12 -8.35 7.34 13.51
C ALA A 12 -9.62 6.66 12.98
N MET A 13 -9.56 6.03 11.81
CA MET A 13 -10.69 5.32 11.22
C MET A 13 -10.83 3.88 11.70
N ALA A 14 -9.77 3.27 12.25
CA ALA A 14 -9.79 1.87 12.64
C ALA A 14 -10.93 1.54 13.63
N ALA A 15 -11.06 2.37 14.67
CA ALA A 15 -12.12 2.21 15.67
C ALA A 15 -13.51 2.48 15.07
N GLN A 16 -13.63 3.48 14.19
CA GLN A 16 -14.90 3.84 13.55
C GLN A 16 -15.39 2.77 12.56
N CYS A 17 -14.47 2.06 11.93
CA CYS A 17 -14.76 0.97 11.00
C CYS A 17 -14.83 -0.41 11.68
N GLY A 18 -14.61 -0.49 13.01
CA GLY A 18 -14.67 -1.75 13.75
C GLY A 18 -13.54 -2.74 13.43
N VAL A 19 -12.39 -2.26 12.93
CA VAL A 19 -11.25 -3.11 12.55
C VAL A 19 -10.15 -3.18 13.61
N GLY A 20 -10.31 -2.47 14.73
CA GLY A 20 -9.39 -2.46 15.87
C GLY A 20 -9.24 -1.09 16.50
N GLU A 21 -8.47 -1.00 17.60
CA GLU A 21 -8.13 0.28 18.24
C GLU A 21 -7.27 1.17 17.31
N THR A 22 -6.41 0.56 16.51
CA THR A 22 -5.61 1.22 15.46
C THR A 22 -5.57 0.35 14.21
N ALA A 23 -5.15 0.93 13.09
CA ALA A 23 -4.97 0.19 11.84
C ALA A 23 -3.56 -0.42 11.73
N GLU A 24 -2.72 -0.27 12.75
CA GLU A 24 -1.31 -0.66 12.73
C GLU A 24 -1.04 -2.11 12.32
N PRO A 25 -1.81 -3.12 12.78
CA PRO A 25 -1.65 -4.49 12.30
C PRO A 25 -1.86 -4.61 10.79
N LEU A 26 -2.96 -4.05 10.27
CA LEU A 26 -3.29 -4.08 8.84
C LEU A 26 -2.27 -3.31 8.01
N ILE A 27 -1.77 -2.18 8.52
CA ILE A 27 -0.72 -1.40 7.84
C ILE A 27 0.56 -2.22 7.75
N LYS A 28 1.00 -2.86 8.84
CA LYS A 28 2.21 -3.70 8.84
C LYS A 28 2.08 -4.86 7.86
N ASP A 29 0.94 -5.56 7.88
CA ASP A 29 0.68 -6.67 6.98
C ASP A 29 0.68 -6.21 5.51
N THR A 30 0.05 -5.07 5.22
CA THR A 30 0.01 -4.49 3.87
C THR A 30 1.40 -4.08 3.39
N LEU A 31 2.20 -3.44 4.26
CA LEU A 31 3.57 -3.04 3.94
C LEU A 31 4.45 -4.26 3.67
N ALA A 32 4.36 -5.29 4.51
CA ALA A 32 5.11 -6.53 4.34
C ALA A 32 4.71 -7.29 3.06
N ALA A 33 3.42 -7.28 2.71
CA ALA A 33 2.91 -7.96 1.51
C ALA A 33 3.20 -7.21 0.20
N THR A 34 3.42 -5.89 0.23
CA THR A 34 3.53 -5.08 -1.00
C THR A 34 4.70 -5.49 -1.89
N PRO A 35 5.96 -5.62 -1.41
CA PRO A 35 7.08 -6.04 -2.26
C PRO A 35 6.91 -7.42 -2.92
N PRO A 36 6.55 -8.50 -2.20
CA PRO A 36 6.38 -9.80 -2.84
C PRO A 36 5.19 -9.85 -3.80
N VAL A 37 4.09 -9.12 -3.54
CA VAL A 37 2.96 -9.02 -4.47
C VAL A 37 3.38 -8.32 -5.77
N ILE A 38 4.12 -7.22 -5.69
CA ILE A 38 4.67 -6.55 -6.88
C ILE A 38 5.51 -7.52 -7.72
N ALA A 39 6.39 -8.30 -7.07
CA ALA A 39 7.24 -9.27 -7.75
C ALA A 39 6.46 -10.43 -8.39
N SER A 40 5.35 -10.86 -7.77
CA SER A 40 4.45 -11.87 -8.35
C SER A 40 3.73 -11.33 -9.59
N VAL A 41 3.11 -10.16 -9.47
CA VAL A 41 2.32 -9.54 -10.54
C VAL A 41 3.18 -9.30 -11.79
N GLN A 42 4.45 -8.94 -11.64
CA GLN A 42 5.38 -8.80 -12.76
C GLN A 42 5.57 -10.10 -13.58
N LYS A 43 5.41 -11.27 -12.95
CA LYS A 43 5.60 -12.57 -13.58
C LYS A 43 4.30 -13.15 -14.17
N ASP A 44 3.16 -12.73 -13.65
CA ASP A 44 1.84 -13.31 -13.96
C ASP A 44 1.11 -12.58 -15.10
N LEU A 45 1.82 -11.74 -15.87
CA LEU A 45 1.21 -10.96 -16.94
C LEU A 45 1.00 -11.75 -18.22
N PRO A 46 -0.17 -11.57 -18.89
CA PRO A 46 -0.39 -12.15 -20.21
C PRO A 46 0.53 -11.51 -21.24
N ARG A 47 0.85 -12.29 -22.28
CA ARG A 47 1.61 -11.79 -23.43
C ARG A 47 0.88 -10.61 -24.08
N GLY A 48 1.61 -9.52 -24.34
CA GLY A 48 1.06 -8.31 -24.95
C GLY A 48 0.52 -7.27 -23.97
N PHE A 49 0.62 -7.52 -22.65
CA PHE A 49 0.30 -6.50 -21.66
C PHE A 49 1.20 -5.26 -21.82
N PRO A 50 0.65 -4.04 -21.83
CA PRO A 50 1.47 -2.83 -21.99
C PRO A 50 2.40 -2.59 -20.79
N GLN A 51 3.70 -2.80 -21.00
CA GLN A 51 4.70 -2.69 -19.94
C GLN A 51 4.70 -1.31 -19.25
N HIS A 52 4.51 -0.22 -20.02
CA HIS A 52 4.48 1.14 -19.46
C HIS A 52 3.33 1.36 -18.45
N VAL A 53 2.19 0.68 -18.62
CA VAL A 53 1.07 0.73 -17.68
C VAL A 53 1.44 -0.01 -16.41
N LEU A 54 2.05 -1.20 -16.55
CA LEU A 54 2.53 -1.98 -15.40
C LEU A 54 3.51 -1.16 -14.57
N ASP A 55 4.54 -0.62 -15.22
CA ASP A 55 5.62 0.09 -14.55
C ASP A 55 5.09 1.32 -13.81
N ALA A 56 4.18 2.08 -14.44
CA ALA A 56 3.57 3.25 -13.82
C ALA A 56 2.78 2.88 -12.55
N ILE A 57 1.99 1.82 -12.59
CA ILE A 57 1.17 1.37 -11.45
C ILE A 57 2.06 0.81 -10.34
N LEU A 58 2.97 -0.13 -10.66
CA LEU A 58 3.78 -0.80 -9.65
C LEU A 58 4.78 0.17 -8.99
N LYS A 59 5.34 1.12 -9.74
CA LYS A 59 6.18 2.20 -9.19
C LYS A 59 5.38 3.11 -8.27
N GLY A 60 4.15 3.47 -8.65
CA GLY A 60 3.26 4.25 -7.81
C GLY A 60 2.89 3.54 -6.51
N LEU A 61 2.61 2.24 -6.58
CA LEU A 61 2.31 1.39 -5.44
C LEU A 61 3.49 1.29 -4.48
N MET A 62 4.69 0.96 -4.98
CA MET A 62 5.90 0.87 -4.16
C MET A 62 6.18 2.21 -3.45
N LYS A 63 6.13 3.31 -4.19
CA LYS A 63 6.32 4.66 -3.62
C LYS A 63 5.29 4.98 -2.53
N SER A 64 4.05 4.53 -2.67
CA SER A 64 3.02 4.77 -1.67
C SER A 64 3.27 3.96 -0.39
N ALA A 65 3.74 2.72 -0.52
CA ALA A 65 4.14 1.89 0.61
C ALA A 65 5.34 2.49 1.36
N GLU A 66 6.40 2.90 0.65
CA GLU A 66 7.57 3.58 1.22
C GLU A 66 7.16 4.86 1.99
N LEU A 67 6.29 5.68 1.39
CA LEU A 67 5.79 6.89 2.04
C LEU A 67 4.99 6.58 3.30
N LEU A 68 4.16 5.53 3.30
CA LEU A 68 3.37 5.12 4.45
C LEU A 68 4.25 4.54 5.57
N GLU A 69 5.26 3.77 5.21
CA GLU A 69 6.24 3.21 6.15
C GLU A 69 7.04 4.32 6.85
N ALA A 70 7.42 5.37 6.13
CA ALA A 70 8.14 6.53 6.67
C ALA A 70 7.28 7.43 7.59
N MET A 71 5.96 7.27 7.63
CA MET A 71 5.09 8.05 8.50
C MET A 71 5.13 7.52 9.95
N PRO A 72 5.02 8.40 10.96
CA PRO A 72 5.00 7.99 12.36
C PRO A 72 3.84 7.02 12.66
N ALA A 73 4.16 5.90 13.31
CA ALA A 73 3.16 5.03 13.92
C ALA A 73 2.50 5.73 15.12
N ALA A 74 1.24 5.39 15.39
CA ALA A 74 0.50 5.88 16.56
C ALA A 74 0.78 5.05 17.81
#